data_AF-A0A2N2BX39-F1
#
_entry.id   AF-A0A2N2BX39-F1
#
_cell.length_a   1.000
_cell.length_b   1.000
_cell.length_c   1.000
_cell.angle_alpha   90.00
_cell.angle_beta   90.00
_cell.angle_gamma   90.00
#
_symmetry.space_group_name_H-M   'P 1'
#
loop_
_entity.id
_entity.type
_entity.pdbx_description
1 polymer ?
#
loop_
_entity_poly.entity_id
_entity_poly.type
_entity_poly.pdbx_seq_one_letter_code
_entity_poly.pdbx_strand_id
1 'polypeptide(L)'
;MTKSQVYIKEFIIMRTKKHLLILFTVFLSFIILLAACNTRDDESSKTDTSSVSTSSVAESKADESTVSEPTDESGDESSQDEVSLDPITNDPTEYLNILASTLTDKNCFVVVGNCEEGAVITATTAGKQSVTAVSDSGFYSVRLKKEDVKTRVKIVAKGSITEQFVADVEPVVPTSEMWPIIGGNGYQFFFQSMMPDFTQETRLSNSEVNALTEKIQSRISTLKESLPNTEIIYMIVPSKASIYPERVPDGYVKGTGKSRLEQVNEALAAGGATVIDLLDIYQEHKDDKYKIYWGTDSHWTDYGAFIAYTELFNYISERFPSAAPRKEIEFNFKGDYYNGGDMVYYMMMNQNIVREYNYYREPKFALNSDIASVPRYRAANYLMYSEATVQERVFNTNRSKLPDLYIMRDSFGAHIYDIFADRGNTTVYKGMWNFTYNLNEIKSYQPDYIIYVMTEWNIKNVLQG
;
A
#
# COMPACT_ATOMS: atom_id res chain seq x y z
N MET A 1 -31.51 -47.26 -20.96
CA MET A 1 -30.80 -46.26 -20.13
C MET A 1 -29.38 -46.12 -20.64
N THR A 2 -28.77 -44.93 -20.57
CA THR A 2 -27.56 -44.56 -21.34
C THR A 2 -26.25 -44.72 -20.57
N LYS A 3 -25.11 -44.78 -21.29
CA LYS A 3 -23.75 -45.04 -20.77
C LYS A 3 -23.18 -43.99 -19.77
N SER A 4 -23.97 -43.03 -19.29
CA SER A 4 -23.48 -41.87 -18.53
C SER A 4 -23.25 -42.13 -17.03
N GLN A 5 -23.81 -43.19 -16.44
CA GLN A 5 -23.84 -43.35 -14.97
C GLN A 5 -22.74 -44.24 -14.37
N VAL A 6 -21.85 -44.85 -15.18
CA VAL A 6 -20.75 -45.70 -14.66
C VAL A 6 -19.54 -44.87 -14.22
N TYR A 7 -19.17 -43.84 -14.98
CA TYR A 7 -17.93 -43.08 -14.77
C TYR A 7 -17.88 -42.20 -13.50
N ILE A 8 -19.03 -41.93 -12.86
CA ILE A 8 -19.09 -41.03 -11.70
C ILE A 8 -18.59 -41.70 -10.41
N LYS A 9 -18.64 -43.04 -10.32
CA LYS A 9 -18.27 -43.76 -9.07
C LYS A 9 -16.77 -43.94 -8.86
N GLU A 10 -15.96 -44.08 -9.91
CA GLU A 10 -14.51 -44.28 -9.76
C GLU A 10 -13.75 -42.97 -9.52
N PHE A 11 -14.19 -41.86 -10.15
CA PHE A 11 -13.50 -40.57 -10.07
C PHE A 11 -13.45 -39.98 -8.65
N ILE A 12 -14.44 -40.31 -7.80
CA ILE A 12 -14.53 -39.85 -6.41
C ILE A 12 -13.53 -40.59 -5.50
N ILE A 13 -13.29 -41.88 -5.75
CA ILE A 13 -12.41 -42.72 -4.91
C ILE A 13 -10.92 -42.40 -5.15
N MET A 14 -10.57 -41.93 -6.36
CA MET A 14 -9.18 -41.61 -6.71
C MET A 14 -8.68 -40.29 -6.11
N ARG A 15 -9.57 -39.33 -5.81
CA ARG A 15 -9.18 -37.99 -5.35
C ARG A 15 -8.81 -37.95 -3.86
N THR A 16 -9.50 -38.73 -3.02
CA THR A 16 -9.27 -38.76 -1.55
C THR A 16 -7.92 -39.34 -1.15
N LYS A 17 -7.42 -40.37 -1.85
CA LYS A 17 -6.09 -40.95 -1.56
C LYS A 17 -4.92 -40.01 -1.87
N LYS A 18 -5.06 -39.07 -2.81
CA LYS A 18 -3.96 -38.16 -3.19
C LYS A 18 -3.74 -37.02 -2.19
N HIS A 19 -4.80 -36.55 -1.52
CA HIS A 19 -4.68 -35.49 -0.50
C HIS A 19 -4.15 -36.01 0.84
N LEU A 20 -4.47 -37.25 1.23
CA LEU A 20 -4.00 -37.84 2.50
C LEU A 20 -2.48 -38.03 2.53
N LEU A 21 -1.85 -38.30 1.38
CA LEU A 21 -0.39 -38.49 1.27
C LEU A 21 0.39 -37.17 1.31
N ILE A 22 -0.23 -36.04 0.93
CA ILE A 22 0.42 -34.72 0.90
C ILE A 22 0.42 -34.06 2.29
N LEU A 23 -0.59 -34.29 3.12
CA LEU A 23 -0.58 -33.80 4.51
C LEU A 23 0.58 -34.40 5.34
N PHE A 24 0.96 -35.65 5.06
CA PHE A 24 1.97 -36.36 5.85
C PHE A 24 3.41 -35.93 5.54
N THR A 25 3.69 -35.38 4.34
CA THR A 25 5.02 -34.88 3.98
C THR A 25 5.27 -33.44 4.43
N VAL A 26 4.24 -32.60 4.51
CA VAL A 26 4.38 -31.20 4.98
C VAL A 26 4.67 -31.13 6.49
N PHE A 27 4.16 -32.08 7.28
CA PHE A 27 4.35 -32.07 8.74
C PHE A 27 5.74 -32.57 9.19
N LEU A 28 6.46 -33.30 8.34
CA LEU A 28 7.76 -33.90 8.70
C LEU A 28 8.96 -32.96 8.46
N SER A 29 8.80 -31.93 7.63
CA SER A 29 9.84 -30.94 7.32
C SER A 29 10.04 -29.85 8.38
N PHE A 30 9.15 -29.74 9.37
CA PHE A 30 9.21 -28.68 10.40
C PHE A 30 9.89 -29.09 11.73
N ILE A 31 10.42 -30.32 11.82
CA ILE A 31 10.95 -30.90 13.08
C ILE A 31 12.50 -31.00 13.10
N ILE A 32 13.19 -30.62 12.01
CA ILE A 32 14.66 -30.77 11.87
C ILE A 32 15.40 -29.41 11.88
N LEU A 33 14.96 -28.46 12.74
CA LEU A 33 15.65 -27.17 12.92
C LEU A 33 15.59 -26.59 14.34
N LEU A 34 15.28 -27.43 15.34
CA LEU A 34 15.37 -27.10 16.78
C LEU A 34 16.12 -28.21 17.55
N ALA A 35 17.26 -28.66 17.02
CA ALA A 35 18.05 -29.75 17.58
C ALA A 35 19.57 -29.57 17.39
N ALA A 36 20.10 -28.40 17.78
CA ALA A 36 21.54 -28.16 17.92
C ALA A 36 21.82 -27.21 19.09
N CYS A 37 22.97 -27.39 19.75
CA CYS A 37 23.54 -26.50 20.77
C CYS A 37 22.70 -26.24 22.04
N ASN A 38 22.62 -27.23 22.95
CA ASN A 38 22.57 -26.91 24.39
C ASN A 38 23.13 -28.02 25.31
N THR A 39 24.38 -27.87 25.75
CA THR A 39 25.02 -28.38 26.98
C THR A 39 26.40 -27.70 27.07
N ARG A 40 26.65 -26.77 28.02
CA ARG A 40 27.13 -26.97 29.42
C ARG A 40 28.69 -27.06 29.51
N ASP A 41 29.36 -26.82 30.64
CA ASP A 41 28.97 -26.69 32.06
C ASP A 41 29.56 -25.43 32.77
N ASP A 42 28.95 -25.03 33.91
CA ASP A 42 29.44 -24.49 35.21
C ASP A 42 30.60 -23.43 35.32
N GLU A 43 30.74 -22.61 36.38
CA GLU A 43 30.03 -22.38 37.68
C GLU A 43 30.07 -20.83 37.97
N SER A 44 29.63 -20.17 39.07
CA SER A 44 29.26 -20.57 40.44
C SER A 44 28.33 -19.54 41.14
N SER A 45 27.79 -19.92 42.32
CA SER A 45 27.48 -19.13 43.55
C SER A 45 26.97 -17.65 43.46
N LYS A 46 26.00 -17.14 44.25
CA LYS A 46 25.52 -17.56 45.59
C LYS A 46 24.11 -16.99 45.97
N THR A 47 23.68 -17.29 47.19
CA THR A 47 22.42 -16.98 47.93
C THR A 47 22.10 -15.46 48.07
N ASP A 48 20.94 -14.96 48.54
CA ASP A 48 19.89 -15.43 49.48
C ASP A 48 18.46 -14.98 49.03
N THR A 49 17.32 -15.64 49.32
CA THR A 49 16.54 -15.75 50.59
C THR A 49 16.21 -14.41 51.30
N SER A 50 14.99 -14.11 51.80
CA SER A 50 13.73 -14.87 51.94
C SER A 50 12.45 -13.96 51.96
N SER A 51 11.30 -14.47 52.43
CA SER A 51 9.93 -14.00 52.16
C SER A 51 9.16 -13.34 53.32
N VAL A 52 8.25 -12.39 52.99
CA VAL A 52 6.89 -12.16 53.58
C VAL A 52 6.72 -11.84 55.08
N SER A 53 5.99 -10.76 55.41
CA SER A 53 4.92 -10.70 56.46
C SER A 53 4.24 -9.31 56.49
N THR A 54 3.26 -9.08 57.40
CA THR A 54 2.14 -8.12 57.20
C THR A 54 1.84 -7.14 58.35
N SER A 55 1.35 -5.95 57.96
CA SER A 55 0.27 -5.12 58.58
C SER A 55 0.41 -4.40 59.95
N SER A 56 0.04 -3.10 59.94
CA SER A 56 -0.59 -2.28 61.02
C SER A 56 0.30 -1.82 62.21
N VAL A 57 0.01 -0.76 63.01
CA VAL A 57 -1.14 0.18 63.21
C VAL A 57 -0.62 1.59 63.63
N ALA A 58 -1.46 2.65 63.54
CA ALA A 58 -1.45 3.89 64.37
C ALA A 58 -0.30 4.93 64.19
N GLU A 59 -0.44 6.23 64.51
CA GLU A 59 -1.59 7.13 64.81
C GLU A 59 -1.17 8.60 64.61
N SER A 60 -2.10 9.52 64.33
CA SER A 60 -2.11 10.89 64.92
C SER A 60 -3.43 11.64 64.67
N LYS A 61 -3.76 12.52 65.63
CA LYS A 61 -4.95 13.40 65.73
C LYS A 61 -4.57 14.84 65.34
N ALA A 62 -5.45 15.82 65.16
CA ALA A 62 -6.88 15.96 64.81
C ALA A 62 -7.18 17.48 64.76
N ASP A 63 -8.35 17.92 64.27
CA ASP A 63 -9.21 18.87 65.02
C ASP A 63 -10.65 18.92 64.45
N GLU A 64 -11.58 19.54 65.18
CA GLU A 64 -13.02 19.61 64.86
C GLU A 64 -13.50 20.98 64.36
N SER A 65 -14.59 21.04 63.59
CA SER A 65 -15.63 22.07 63.78
C SER A 65 -16.95 21.73 63.08
N THR A 66 -18.00 21.67 63.90
CA THR A 66 -19.38 21.26 63.68
C THR A 66 -20.29 22.16 62.80
N VAL A 67 -21.27 21.51 62.16
CA VAL A 67 -22.70 21.91 62.01
C VAL A 67 -23.09 23.03 61.03
N SER A 68 -23.81 22.68 59.95
CA SER A 68 -25.29 22.80 59.87
C SER A 68 -25.85 22.41 58.48
N GLU A 69 -27.05 21.81 58.45
CA GLU A 69 -27.93 21.82 57.27
C GLU A 69 -28.85 23.04 57.33
N PRO A 70 -29.30 23.56 56.17
CA PRO A 70 -30.74 23.69 55.99
C PRO A 70 -31.24 23.23 54.60
N THR A 71 -32.52 22.86 54.56
CA THR A 71 -33.33 22.68 53.34
C THR A 71 -33.73 24.00 52.72
N ASP A 72 -33.81 24.09 51.38
CA ASP A 72 -35.05 24.51 50.70
C ASP A 72 -35.07 24.19 49.19
N GLU A 73 -36.20 24.47 48.54
CA GLU A 73 -36.56 24.03 47.18
C GLU A 73 -36.07 24.92 46.00
N SER A 74 -36.20 24.34 44.78
CA SER A 74 -36.51 24.99 43.48
C SER A 74 -35.39 25.55 42.57
N GLY A 75 -35.58 25.34 41.25
CA GLY A 75 -34.90 25.99 40.11
C GLY A 75 -33.46 25.52 39.84
N ASP A 76 -33.10 24.86 38.74
CA ASP A 76 -33.57 25.04 37.36
C ASP A 76 -33.07 23.84 36.52
N GLU A 77 -33.97 23.00 36.00
CA GLU A 77 -33.60 21.91 35.07
C GLU A 77 -33.32 22.50 33.68
N SER A 78 -32.12 23.06 33.52
CA SER A 78 -31.57 23.32 32.18
C SER A 78 -31.35 21.98 31.47
N SER A 79 -32.32 21.59 30.64
CA SER A 79 -32.23 20.37 29.84
C SER A 79 -30.97 20.43 28.99
N GLN A 80 -30.05 19.48 29.22
CA GLN A 80 -29.07 19.16 28.21
C GLN A 80 -29.82 18.49 27.08
N ASP A 81 -30.25 19.29 26.11
CA ASP A 81 -30.84 18.80 24.87
C ASP A 81 -29.78 17.95 24.17
N GLU A 82 -29.81 16.64 24.44
CA GLU A 82 -29.12 15.65 23.63
C GLU A 82 -29.63 15.81 22.20
N VAL A 83 -28.78 16.37 21.35
CA VAL A 83 -29.05 16.51 19.91
C VAL A 83 -28.90 15.13 19.28
N SER A 84 -29.85 14.27 19.60
CA SER A 84 -30.01 12.99 18.94
C SER A 84 -30.20 13.26 17.46
N LEU A 85 -29.38 12.60 16.63
CA LEU A 85 -29.64 12.55 15.20
C LEU A 85 -31.00 11.90 14.96
N ASP A 86 -31.60 12.25 13.83
CA ASP A 86 -32.86 11.70 13.33
C ASP A 86 -32.98 10.19 13.61
N PRO A 87 -34.19 9.68 13.93
CA PRO A 87 -34.38 8.25 14.15
C PRO A 87 -33.94 7.45 12.91
N ILE A 88 -33.41 6.25 13.13
CA ILE A 88 -33.05 5.33 12.04
C ILE A 88 -34.32 4.98 11.26
N THR A 89 -34.45 5.54 10.06
CA THR A 89 -35.48 5.18 9.09
C THR A 89 -34.91 4.17 8.09
N ASN A 90 -35.65 3.09 7.86
CA ASN A 90 -35.31 2.09 6.84
C ASN A 90 -35.90 2.50 5.47
N ASP A 91 -35.75 3.78 5.12
CA ASP A 91 -36.25 4.31 3.85
C ASP A 91 -35.40 3.75 2.69
N PRO A 92 -36.01 3.23 1.61
CA PRO A 92 -35.26 2.65 0.51
C PRO A 92 -34.58 3.75 -0.31
N THR A 93 -33.27 3.58 -0.53
CA THR A 93 -32.43 4.41 -1.39
C THR A 93 -32.27 3.79 -2.79
N GLU A 94 -32.01 4.63 -3.79
CA GLU A 94 -31.73 4.26 -5.17
C GLU A 94 -30.22 4.02 -5.37
N TYR A 95 -29.36 4.85 -4.77
CA TYR A 95 -27.90 4.74 -4.87
C TYR A 95 -27.21 4.71 -3.49
N LEU A 96 -27.63 5.53 -2.54
CA LEU A 96 -26.96 5.74 -1.26
C LEU A 96 -26.99 4.50 -0.36
N ASN A 97 -25.82 3.90 -0.13
CA ASN A 97 -25.63 2.74 0.74
C ASN A 97 -24.41 2.92 1.65
N ILE A 98 -24.39 2.20 2.78
CA ILE A 98 -23.17 1.93 3.56
C ILE A 98 -22.75 0.48 3.24
N LEU A 99 -21.50 0.29 2.82
CA LEU A 99 -20.92 -1.03 2.50
C LEU A 99 -20.08 -1.60 3.64
N ALA A 100 -19.31 -0.75 4.31
CA ALA A 100 -18.36 -1.14 5.34
C ALA A 100 -17.96 0.03 6.24
N SER A 101 -17.40 -0.28 7.41
CA SER A 101 -16.81 0.71 8.30
C SER A 101 -15.70 0.11 9.16
N THR A 102 -14.56 0.78 9.24
CA THR A 102 -13.35 0.26 9.90
C THR A 102 -12.62 1.36 10.66
N LEU A 103 -12.10 1.02 11.85
CA LEU A 103 -11.24 1.87 12.67
C LEU A 103 -9.88 2.07 11.99
N THR A 104 -9.43 3.32 11.94
CA THR A 104 -8.19 3.77 11.31
C THR A 104 -7.36 4.57 12.33
N ASP A 105 -6.54 5.52 11.88
CA ASP A 105 -5.63 6.30 12.72
C ASP A 105 -6.35 7.20 13.75
N LYS A 106 -5.64 7.57 14.83
CA LYS A 106 -6.02 8.66 15.75
C LYS A 106 -7.45 8.58 16.30
N ASN A 107 -7.92 7.38 16.65
CA ASN A 107 -9.30 7.07 17.08
C ASN A 107 -10.37 7.57 16.08
N CYS A 108 -10.03 7.62 14.80
CA CYS A 108 -10.97 7.85 13.72
C CYS A 108 -11.33 6.51 13.05
N PHE A 109 -12.49 6.47 12.42
CA PHE A 109 -12.93 5.37 11.57
C PHE A 109 -13.35 5.92 10.21
N VAL A 110 -13.36 5.06 9.20
CA VAL A 110 -13.89 5.41 7.88
C VAL A 110 -15.18 4.64 7.66
N VAL A 111 -16.21 5.32 7.14
CA VAL A 111 -17.38 4.68 6.51
C VAL A 111 -17.18 4.71 5.00
N VAL A 112 -17.43 3.57 4.35
CA VAL A 112 -17.35 3.40 2.89
C VAL A 112 -18.72 3.00 2.36
N GLY A 113 -19.11 3.54 1.21
CA GLY A 113 -20.43 3.31 0.64
C GLY A 113 -20.54 3.57 -0.87
N ASN A 114 -21.74 3.32 -1.39
CA ASN A 114 -22.15 3.71 -2.75
C ASN A 114 -23.10 4.90 -2.71
N CYS A 115 -23.16 5.64 -3.81
CA CYS A 115 -23.99 6.82 -4.01
C CYS A 115 -24.06 7.14 -5.52
N GLU A 116 -24.83 8.17 -5.89
CA GLU A 116 -24.83 8.69 -7.26
C GLU A 116 -23.44 9.24 -7.65
N GLU A 117 -23.05 9.08 -8.93
CA GLU A 117 -21.78 9.59 -9.43
C GLU A 117 -21.77 11.13 -9.45
N GLY A 118 -20.72 11.74 -8.91
CA GLY A 118 -20.63 13.19 -8.72
C GLY A 118 -21.37 13.73 -7.50
N ALA A 119 -22.07 12.89 -6.73
CA ALA A 119 -22.76 13.32 -5.52
C ALA A 119 -21.81 13.88 -4.45
N VAL A 120 -22.24 14.97 -3.81
CA VAL A 120 -21.60 15.50 -2.60
C VAL A 120 -22.20 14.80 -1.39
N ILE A 121 -21.34 14.22 -0.57
CA ILE A 121 -21.70 13.45 0.62
C ILE A 121 -21.43 14.31 1.86
N THR A 122 -22.43 14.51 2.71
CA THR A 122 -22.27 15.11 4.04
C THR A 122 -22.57 14.05 5.09
N ALA A 123 -21.61 13.76 5.96
CA ALA A 123 -21.79 12.84 7.08
C ALA A 123 -21.72 13.58 8.41
N THR A 124 -22.75 13.43 9.25
CA THR A 124 -22.85 14.05 10.58
C THR A 124 -23.03 13.00 11.67
N THR A 125 -22.67 13.35 12.90
CA THR A 125 -22.75 12.47 14.08
C THR A 125 -23.55 13.11 15.23
N ALA A 126 -23.95 12.31 16.22
CA ALA A 126 -24.60 12.81 17.43
C ALA A 126 -23.69 13.73 18.25
N GLY A 127 -22.38 13.44 18.31
CA GLY A 127 -21.34 14.34 18.85
C GLY A 127 -21.03 15.57 17.98
N LYS A 128 -21.94 15.94 17.07
CA LYS A 128 -21.94 17.17 16.27
C LYS A 128 -20.73 17.32 15.32
N GLN A 129 -20.11 16.21 14.92
CA GLN A 129 -19.20 16.22 13.77
C GLN A 129 -19.98 16.46 12.48
N SER A 130 -19.33 17.10 11.50
CA SER A 130 -19.85 17.27 10.15
C SER A 130 -18.67 17.25 9.18
N VAL A 131 -18.60 16.23 8.32
CA VAL A 131 -17.57 16.10 7.29
C VAL A 131 -18.20 16.00 5.91
N THR A 132 -17.50 16.51 4.90
CA THR A 132 -17.95 16.49 3.51
C THR A 132 -16.96 15.74 2.64
N ALA A 133 -17.46 14.89 1.74
CA ALA A 133 -16.70 14.23 0.70
C ALA A 133 -17.40 14.39 -0.66
N VAL A 134 -16.68 14.12 -1.75
CA VAL A 134 -17.23 14.00 -3.11
C VAL A 134 -17.07 12.54 -3.53
N SER A 135 -18.03 11.99 -4.27
CA SER A 135 -17.93 10.62 -4.77
C SER A 135 -16.90 10.45 -5.89
N ASP A 136 -16.24 9.31 -5.90
CA ASP A 136 -15.36 8.85 -6.97
C ASP A 136 -16.07 7.71 -7.70
N SER A 137 -16.61 8.01 -8.88
CA SER A 137 -17.33 7.05 -9.74
C SER A 137 -18.39 6.23 -8.96
N GLY A 138 -19.27 6.92 -8.24
CA GLY A 138 -20.35 6.29 -7.46
C GLY A 138 -19.95 5.60 -6.15
N PHE A 139 -18.67 5.69 -5.73
CA PHE A 139 -18.19 5.27 -4.41
C PHE A 139 -17.83 6.49 -3.54
N TYR A 140 -17.93 6.36 -2.22
CA TYR A 140 -17.47 7.39 -1.29
C TYR A 140 -16.76 6.81 -0.06
N SER A 141 -15.95 7.65 0.58
CA SER A 141 -15.46 7.46 1.94
C SER A 141 -15.68 8.73 2.77
N VAL A 142 -15.96 8.57 4.06
CA VAL A 142 -15.98 9.66 5.05
C VAL A 142 -15.23 9.22 6.30
N ARG A 143 -14.28 10.04 6.78
CA ARG A 143 -13.49 9.78 7.99
C ARG A 143 -14.06 10.58 9.17
N LEU A 144 -14.45 9.87 10.22
CA LEU A 144 -15.11 10.40 11.42
C LEU A 144 -14.31 10.02 12.67
N LYS A 145 -14.34 10.82 13.73
CA LYS A 145 -13.85 10.40 15.06
C LYS A 145 -14.84 9.40 15.68
N LYS A 146 -14.34 8.36 16.34
CA LYS A 146 -15.18 7.42 17.11
C LYS A 146 -15.65 8.11 18.40
N GLU A 147 -16.96 8.10 18.62
CA GLU A 147 -17.60 8.77 19.78
C GLU A 147 -17.82 7.79 20.94
N ASP A 148 -18.36 6.61 20.63
CA ASP A 148 -18.50 5.46 21.53
C ASP A 148 -18.28 4.16 20.73
N VAL A 149 -18.44 2.97 21.33
CA VAL A 149 -18.41 1.64 20.68
C VAL A 149 -19.19 1.66 19.36
N LYS A 150 -20.38 2.27 19.38
CA LYS A 150 -21.17 2.65 18.20
C LYS A 150 -21.19 4.16 18.06
N THR A 151 -21.07 4.65 16.84
CA THR A 151 -21.26 6.08 16.54
C THR A 151 -22.49 6.20 15.63
N ARG A 152 -23.52 6.95 16.03
CA ARG A 152 -24.66 7.23 15.15
C ARG A 152 -24.19 8.18 14.05
N VAL A 153 -24.34 7.76 12.79
CA VAL A 153 -23.98 8.55 11.62
C VAL A 153 -25.22 8.76 10.77
N LYS A 154 -25.50 10.02 10.44
CA LYS A 154 -26.39 10.39 9.34
C LYS A 154 -25.54 10.76 8.13
N ILE A 155 -25.78 10.10 7.00
CA ILE A 155 -25.16 10.40 5.72
C ILE A 155 -26.23 10.98 4.80
N VAL A 156 -25.91 12.08 4.13
CA VAL A 156 -26.77 12.72 3.11
C VAL A 156 -25.97 12.80 1.81
N ALA A 157 -26.49 12.21 0.74
CA ALA A 157 -25.93 12.33 -0.60
C ALA A 157 -26.75 13.33 -1.41
N LYS A 158 -26.07 14.21 -2.15
CA LYS A 158 -26.68 15.23 -3.02
C LYS A 158 -26.08 15.14 -4.42
N GLY A 159 -26.81 14.49 -5.33
CA GLY A 159 -26.55 14.46 -6.77
C GLY A 159 -27.72 15.08 -7.54
N SER A 160 -28.26 14.40 -8.54
CA SER A 160 -29.53 14.78 -9.17
C SER A 160 -30.73 14.53 -8.25
N ILE A 161 -30.63 13.55 -7.34
CA ILE A 161 -31.52 13.36 -6.20
C ILE A 161 -30.81 13.68 -4.88
N THR A 162 -31.58 13.86 -3.80
CA THR A 162 -31.05 13.94 -2.44
C THR A 162 -31.53 12.74 -1.65
N GLU A 163 -30.57 11.94 -1.17
CA GLU A 163 -30.82 10.74 -0.38
C GLU A 163 -30.25 10.90 1.03
N GLN A 164 -30.82 10.20 2.01
CA GLN A 164 -30.27 10.13 3.35
C GLN A 164 -30.27 8.70 3.89
N PHE A 165 -29.31 8.38 4.73
CA PHE A 165 -29.17 7.08 5.40
C PHE A 165 -28.69 7.33 6.83
N VAL A 166 -29.33 6.72 7.83
CA VAL A 166 -28.96 6.87 9.25
C VAL A 166 -28.71 5.50 9.86
N ALA A 167 -27.57 5.32 10.53
CA ALA A 167 -27.21 4.06 11.15
C ALA A 167 -26.34 4.22 12.40
N ASP A 168 -26.46 3.27 13.33
CA ASP A 168 -25.54 3.11 14.45
C ASP A 168 -24.33 2.27 14.00
N VAL A 169 -23.26 2.97 13.59
CA VAL A 169 -22.08 2.37 12.96
C VAL A 169 -21.14 1.81 14.03
N GLU A 170 -20.86 0.51 13.96
CA GLU A 170 -19.88 -0.20 14.80
C GLU A 170 -18.63 -0.52 13.94
N PRO A 171 -17.59 0.31 13.97
CA PRO A 171 -16.45 0.14 13.06
C PRO A 171 -15.59 -1.07 13.44
N VAL A 172 -15.31 -1.91 12.43
CA VAL A 172 -14.42 -3.08 12.55
C VAL A 172 -13.04 -2.63 13.02
N VAL A 173 -12.46 -3.32 14.00
CA VAL A 173 -11.09 -3.08 14.47
C VAL A 173 -10.13 -4.00 13.72
N PRO A 174 -9.16 -3.49 12.94
CA PRO A 174 -8.16 -4.33 12.28
C PRO A 174 -7.35 -5.18 13.27
N THR A 175 -6.99 -6.40 12.88
CA THR A 175 -6.08 -7.24 13.67
C THR A 175 -4.64 -6.71 13.63
N SER A 176 -3.80 -7.13 14.56
CA SER A 176 -2.36 -6.78 14.59
C SER A 176 -1.55 -7.33 13.41
N GLU A 177 -2.14 -8.15 12.54
CA GLU A 177 -1.55 -8.62 11.29
C GLU A 177 -1.79 -7.64 10.13
N MET A 178 -2.77 -6.75 10.25
CA MET A 178 -3.13 -5.78 9.22
C MET A 178 -2.23 -4.54 9.30
N TRP A 179 -1.83 -4.03 8.13
CA TRP A 179 -1.03 -2.82 8.05
C TRP A 179 -1.91 -1.59 8.32
N PRO A 180 -1.55 -0.68 9.24
CA PRO A 180 -2.41 0.45 9.60
C PRO A 180 -2.72 1.38 8.42
N ILE A 181 -4.01 1.64 8.21
CA ILE A 181 -4.56 2.51 7.15
C ILE A 181 -5.04 3.84 7.73
N ILE A 182 -4.83 4.91 6.97
CA ILE A 182 -5.40 6.24 7.16
C ILE A 182 -6.45 6.46 6.07
N GLY A 183 -7.66 6.88 6.46
CA GLY A 183 -8.68 7.33 5.51
C GLY A 183 -8.36 8.73 5.00
N GLY A 184 -8.24 8.91 3.70
CA GLY A 184 -8.09 10.21 3.05
C GLY A 184 -9.41 10.81 2.57
N ASN A 185 -9.33 12.00 1.98
CA ASN A 185 -10.46 12.71 1.39
C ASN A 185 -10.78 12.19 -0.02
N GLY A 186 -12.06 12.02 -0.33
CA GLY A 186 -12.53 11.67 -1.68
C GLY A 186 -12.05 10.29 -2.14
N TYR A 187 -12.42 9.25 -1.39
CA TYR A 187 -12.17 7.82 -1.69
C TYR A 187 -10.69 7.41 -1.84
N GLN A 188 -9.80 8.16 -1.22
CA GLN A 188 -8.37 7.84 -1.11
C GLN A 188 -8.04 7.22 0.26
N PHE A 189 -7.06 6.31 0.28
CA PHE A 189 -6.54 5.68 1.49
C PHE A 189 -5.00 5.69 1.47
N PHE A 190 -4.37 5.66 2.64
CA PHE A 190 -2.90 5.69 2.78
C PHE A 190 -2.41 4.67 3.82
N PHE A 191 -1.21 4.11 3.63
CA PHE A 191 -0.54 3.41 4.74
C PHE A 191 -0.01 4.43 5.74
N GLN A 192 -0.13 4.14 7.04
CA GLN A 192 0.47 4.97 8.09
C GLN A 192 2.00 5.10 7.94
N SER A 193 2.65 4.10 7.34
CA SER A 193 4.10 4.12 7.03
C SER A 193 4.52 5.17 6.00
N MET A 194 3.59 5.74 5.22
CA MET A 194 3.89 6.87 4.32
C MET A 194 4.04 8.19 5.09
N MET A 195 3.45 8.29 6.29
CA MET A 195 3.34 9.58 7.00
C MET A 195 4.68 10.17 7.45
N PRO A 196 5.65 9.41 8.00
CA PRO A 196 6.92 9.99 8.45
C PRO A 196 7.77 10.58 7.31
N ASP A 197 7.62 10.07 6.08
CA ASP A 197 8.24 10.64 4.88
C ASP A 197 7.49 11.92 4.44
N PHE A 198 6.14 11.91 4.47
CA PHE A 198 5.27 13.05 4.16
C PHE A 198 5.41 14.24 5.14
N THR A 199 5.51 13.97 6.45
CA THR A 199 5.75 14.98 7.50
C THR A 199 7.23 15.37 7.61
N GLN A 200 8.12 14.66 6.87
CA GLN A 200 9.58 14.87 6.84
C GLN A 200 10.30 14.63 8.18
N GLU A 201 9.76 13.71 8.99
CA GLU A 201 10.37 13.18 10.21
C GLU A 201 11.59 12.28 9.93
N THR A 202 11.66 11.70 8.73
CA THR A 202 12.67 10.69 8.31
C THR A 202 13.86 11.23 7.52
N ARG A 203 14.01 12.56 7.43
CA ARG A 203 15.08 13.21 6.65
C ARG A 203 16.47 12.76 7.10
N LEU A 204 17.35 12.55 6.13
CA LEU A 204 18.73 12.14 6.35
C LEU A 204 19.56 13.28 6.96
N SER A 205 20.49 12.92 7.84
CA SER A 205 21.58 13.81 8.24
C SER A 205 22.61 13.98 7.11
N ASN A 206 23.40 15.05 7.16
CA ASN A 206 24.51 15.27 6.20
C ASN A 206 25.51 14.09 6.19
N SER A 207 25.71 13.43 7.33
CA SER A 207 26.52 12.20 7.45
C SER A 207 25.94 11.03 6.65
N GLU A 208 24.63 10.84 6.65
CA GLU A 208 23.97 9.77 5.90
C GLU A 208 23.94 10.08 4.39
N VAL A 209 23.72 11.35 4.02
CA VAL A 209 23.82 11.83 2.62
C VAL A 209 25.23 11.59 2.07
N ASN A 210 26.27 11.95 2.82
CA ASN A 210 27.66 11.70 2.41
C ASN A 210 27.97 10.20 2.31
N ALA A 211 27.60 9.41 3.33
CA ALA A 211 27.84 7.96 3.31
C ALA A 211 27.12 7.24 2.17
N LEU A 212 25.89 7.65 1.83
CA LEU A 212 25.18 7.17 0.63
C LEU A 212 25.93 7.55 -0.65
N THR A 213 26.33 8.81 -0.77
CA THR A 213 27.09 9.34 -1.93
C THR A 213 28.38 8.54 -2.15
N GLU A 214 29.21 8.38 -1.12
CA GLU A 214 30.46 7.62 -1.16
C GLU A 214 30.24 6.14 -1.52
N LYS A 215 29.18 5.51 -0.97
CA LYS A 215 28.83 4.12 -1.30
C LYS A 215 28.49 3.95 -2.79
N ILE A 216 27.75 4.89 -3.38
CA ILE A 216 27.38 4.84 -4.80
C ILE A 216 28.60 5.12 -5.70
N GLN A 217 29.46 6.09 -5.35
CA GLN A 217 30.72 6.33 -6.07
C GLN A 217 31.61 5.08 -6.08
N SER A 218 31.73 4.40 -4.95
CA SER A 218 32.46 3.13 -4.82
C SER A 218 31.84 2.02 -5.69
N ARG A 219 30.52 1.79 -5.56
CA ARG A 219 29.77 0.82 -6.38
C ARG A 219 29.96 1.02 -7.88
N ILE A 220 29.89 2.28 -8.34
CA ILE A 220 30.01 2.63 -9.77
C ILE A 220 31.46 2.53 -10.27
N SER A 221 32.44 2.82 -9.41
CA SER A 221 33.86 2.62 -9.74
C SER A 221 34.16 1.13 -9.98
N THR A 222 33.80 0.25 -9.03
CA THR A 222 33.99 -1.20 -9.16
C THR A 222 33.14 -1.82 -10.28
N LEU A 223 31.97 -1.24 -10.59
CA LEU A 223 31.21 -1.63 -11.79
C LEU A 223 32.00 -1.32 -13.06
N LYS A 224 32.48 -0.08 -13.23
CA LYS A 224 33.17 0.38 -14.45
C LYS A 224 34.51 -0.33 -14.70
N GLU A 225 35.20 -0.79 -13.65
CA GLU A 225 36.37 -1.68 -13.77
C GLU A 225 36.04 -3.03 -14.44
N SER A 226 34.82 -3.53 -14.27
CA SER A 226 34.37 -4.84 -14.74
C SER A 226 33.49 -4.81 -15.99
N LEU A 227 32.71 -3.74 -16.14
CA LEU A 227 31.67 -3.54 -17.15
C LEU A 227 31.61 -2.02 -17.47
N PRO A 228 32.58 -1.48 -18.24
CA PRO A 228 32.72 -0.04 -18.45
C PRO A 228 31.55 0.62 -19.19
N ASN A 229 30.71 -0.18 -19.87
CA ASN A 229 29.54 0.27 -20.60
C ASN A 229 28.21 0.05 -19.85
N THR A 230 28.23 -0.54 -18.64
CA THR A 230 27.02 -0.74 -17.84
C THR A 230 26.76 0.46 -16.94
N GLU A 231 25.51 0.89 -16.89
CA GLU A 231 25.05 2.04 -16.12
C GLU A 231 24.11 1.59 -14.98
N ILE A 232 24.02 2.39 -13.91
CA ILE A 232 23.03 2.19 -12.84
C ILE A 232 22.02 3.32 -12.89
N ILE A 233 20.75 2.96 -13.07
CA ILE A 233 19.61 3.87 -13.02
C ILE A 233 18.79 3.57 -11.75
N TYR A 234 18.45 4.62 -10.99
CA TYR A 234 17.46 4.58 -9.93
C TYR A 234 16.18 5.31 -10.36
N MET A 235 15.04 4.63 -10.22
CA MET A 235 13.71 5.21 -10.42
C MET A 235 12.91 4.98 -9.12
N ILE A 236 12.96 5.97 -8.23
CA ILE A 236 12.27 5.92 -6.93
C ILE A 236 10.90 6.57 -7.08
N VAL A 237 9.86 5.76 -7.02
CA VAL A 237 8.47 6.18 -7.20
C VAL A 237 8.01 6.92 -5.92
N PRO A 238 7.55 8.19 -6.02
CA PRO A 238 7.04 8.93 -4.88
C PRO A 238 5.93 8.19 -4.12
N SER A 239 5.71 8.53 -2.84
CA SER A 239 4.54 8.04 -2.11
C SER A 239 3.26 8.72 -2.62
N LYS A 240 2.13 8.02 -2.51
CA LYS A 240 0.81 8.58 -2.87
C LYS A 240 0.49 9.86 -2.07
N ALA A 241 0.95 9.94 -0.82
CA ALA A 241 0.82 11.12 0.03
C ALA A 241 1.70 12.30 -0.42
N SER A 242 2.89 12.02 -0.95
CA SER A 242 3.80 13.03 -1.51
C SER A 242 3.18 13.72 -2.74
N ILE A 243 2.46 12.95 -3.58
CA ILE A 243 1.78 13.42 -4.80
C ILE A 243 0.45 14.11 -4.53
N TYR A 244 -0.41 13.53 -3.70
CA TYR A 244 -1.77 14.01 -3.40
C TYR A 244 -1.92 14.52 -1.94
N PRO A 245 -1.19 15.59 -1.55
CA PRO A 245 -1.20 16.09 -0.18
C PRO A 245 -2.57 16.60 0.27
N GLU A 246 -3.40 17.09 -0.65
CA GLU A 246 -4.77 17.57 -0.40
C GLU A 246 -5.78 16.45 -0.08
N ARG A 247 -5.36 15.19 -0.26
CA ARG A 247 -6.13 14.00 0.10
C ARG A 247 -5.74 13.44 1.47
N VAL A 248 -4.60 13.84 2.03
CA VAL A 248 -4.16 13.46 3.38
C VAL A 248 -4.94 14.29 4.42
N PRO A 249 -5.46 13.70 5.52
CA PRO A 249 -6.24 14.46 6.50
C PRO A 249 -5.41 15.49 7.27
N ASP A 250 -6.01 16.66 7.54
CA ASP A 250 -5.46 17.83 8.23
C ASP A 250 -4.65 17.55 9.52
N GLY A 251 -4.94 16.42 10.19
CA GLY A 251 -4.19 15.95 11.34
C GLY A 251 -2.74 15.50 11.03
N TYR A 252 -2.32 15.49 9.76
CA TYR A 252 -0.96 15.27 9.29
C TYR A 252 -0.55 16.45 8.40
N VAL A 253 0.46 17.21 8.84
CA VAL A 253 0.93 18.41 8.12
C VAL A 253 2.10 18.02 7.22
N LYS A 254 2.03 18.32 5.91
CA LYS A 254 3.15 18.10 4.98
C LYS A 254 4.38 18.90 5.42
N GLY A 255 5.55 18.25 5.43
CA GLY A 255 6.81 18.93 5.73
C GLY A 255 7.15 19.99 4.68
N THR A 256 7.85 21.05 5.10
CA THR A 256 8.11 22.26 4.30
C THR A 256 9.57 22.42 3.85
N GLY A 257 10.43 21.45 4.15
CA GLY A 257 11.81 21.39 3.66
C GLY A 257 11.96 20.43 2.49
N LYS A 258 13.20 20.05 2.21
CA LYS A 258 13.55 18.97 1.29
C LYS A 258 13.18 17.61 1.89
N SER A 259 12.44 16.78 1.15
CA SER A 259 12.01 15.43 1.55
C SER A 259 13.16 14.40 1.56
N ARG A 260 12.93 13.24 2.17
CA ARG A 260 13.90 12.13 2.14
C ARG A 260 14.12 11.62 0.70
N LEU A 261 13.09 11.64 -0.15
CA LEU A 261 13.17 11.27 -1.56
C LEU A 261 14.18 12.16 -2.30
N GLU A 262 14.00 13.49 -2.23
CA GLU A 262 14.91 14.46 -2.85
C GLU A 262 16.35 14.31 -2.33
N GLN A 263 16.55 14.16 -1.01
CA GLN A 263 17.89 13.95 -0.43
C GLN A 263 18.59 12.70 -0.98
N VAL A 264 17.82 11.64 -1.23
CA VAL A 264 18.34 10.37 -1.77
C VAL A 264 18.59 10.49 -3.27
N ASN A 265 17.68 11.10 -4.04
CA ASN A 265 17.87 11.34 -5.47
C ASN A 265 19.12 12.19 -5.74
N GLU A 266 19.35 13.25 -4.95
CA GLU A 266 20.57 14.06 -5.03
C GLU A 266 21.83 13.27 -4.64
N ALA A 267 21.79 12.47 -3.57
CA ALA A 267 22.93 11.64 -3.13
C ALA A 267 23.28 10.53 -4.14
N LEU A 268 22.28 9.95 -4.82
CA LEU A 268 22.46 8.99 -5.91
C LEU A 268 23.11 9.66 -7.13
N ALA A 269 22.64 10.84 -7.51
CA ALA A 269 23.17 11.62 -8.64
C ALA A 269 24.59 12.15 -8.37
N ALA A 270 24.86 12.70 -7.19
CA ALA A 270 26.21 13.04 -6.71
C ALA A 270 27.10 11.79 -6.52
N GLY A 271 26.47 10.63 -6.34
CA GLY A 271 27.07 9.31 -6.40
C GLY A 271 27.59 8.92 -7.78
N GLY A 272 27.13 9.61 -8.83
CA GLY A 272 27.40 9.30 -10.24
C GLY A 272 26.44 8.28 -10.86
N ALA A 273 25.32 7.95 -10.19
CA ALA A 273 24.24 7.16 -10.76
C ALA A 273 23.27 8.04 -11.55
N THR A 274 22.59 7.45 -12.53
CA THR A 274 21.45 8.09 -13.20
C THR A 274 20.22 7.99 -12.30
N VAL A 275 19.43 9.06 -12.23
CA VAL A 275 18.17 9.09 -11.47
C VAL A 275 17.06 9.55 -12.41
N ILE A 276 15.99 8.75 -12.52
CA ILE A 276 14.72 9.16 -13.11
C ILE A 276 13.85 9.65 -11.97
N ASP A 277 13.86 10.96 -11.73
CA ASP A 277 12.98 11.59 -10.75
C ASP A 277 11.56 11.70 -11.33
N LEU A 278 10.57 11.29 -10.54
CA LEU A 278 9.17 11.25 -10.91
C LEU A 278 8.34 12.25 -10.10
N LEU A 279 8.94 13.00 -9.16
CA LEU A 279 8.20 13.86 -8.23
C LEU A 279 7.46 15.00 -8.96
N ASP A 280 8.18 15.79 -9.76
CA ASP A 280 7.59 16.89 -10.53
C ASP A 280 6.74 16.37 -11.70
N ILE A 281 7.21 15.33 -12.41
CA ILE A 281 6.47 14.65 -13.49
C ILE A 281 5.09 14.19 -12.99
N TYR A 282 5.01 13.62 -11.78
CA TYR A 282 3.74 13.23 -11.19
C TYR A 282 2.93 14.41 -10.63
N GLN A 283 3.53 15.55 -10.31
CA GLN A 283 2.75 16.77 -10.00
C GLN A 283 2.11 17.37 -11.26
N GLU A 284 2.76 17.27 -12.43
CA GLU A 284 2.20 17.71 -13.71
C GLU A 284 1.05 16.81 -14.18
N HIS A 285 1.20 15.49 -14.04
CA HIS A 285 0.22 14.50 -14.50
C HIS A 285 -0.89 14.11 -13.49
N LYS A 286 -0.88 14.60 -12.24
CA LYS A 286 -1.79 14.06 -11.19
C LYS A 286 -3.28 14.29 -11.44
N ASP A 287 -3.61 15.33 -12.21
CA ASP A 287 -4.96 15.80 -12.53
C ASP A 287 -5.39 15.40 -13.96
N ASP A 288 -4.61 14.53 -14.64
CA ASP A 288 -4.98 13.97 -15.94
C ASP A 288 -6.22 13.06 -15.87
N LYS A 289 -6.80 12.79 -17.03
CA LYS A 289 -7.97 11.90 -17.21
C LYS A 289 -7.82 10.52 -16.53
N TYR A 290 -6.59 10.03 -16.42
CA TYR A 290 -6.28 8.74 -15.81
C TYR A 290 -5.51 8.97 -14.49
N LYS A 291 -6.00 8.41 -13.39
CA LYS A 291 -5.38 8.55 -12.05
C LYS A 291 -3.94 7.99 -12.06
N ILE A 292 -2.97 8.66 -11.44
CA ILE A 292 -1.61 8.09 -11.29
C ILE A 292 -1.59 6.94 -10.27
N TYR A 293 -2.42 7.00 -9.23
CA TYR A 293 -2.54 5.97 -8.19
C TYR A 293 -3.99 5.51 -8.00
N TRP A 294 -4.13 4.30 -7.47
CA TRP A 294 -5.42 3.78 -6.99
C TRP A 294 -5.86 4.55 -5.74
N GLY A 295 -7.17 4.72 -5.55
CA GLY A 295 -7.73 5.15 -4.26
C GLY A 295 -7.61 4.06 -3.20
N THR A 296 -8.01 2.84 -3.58
CA THR A 296 -8.19 1.65 -2.74
C THR A 296 -6.97 0.74 -2.59
N ASP A 297 -5.87 1.05 -3.30
CA ASP A 297 -4.60 0.30 -3.28
C ASP A 297 -3.41 1.22 -2.96
N SER A 298 -2.28 0.64 -2.56
CA SER A 298 -1.02 1.36 -2.33
C SER A 298 -0.22 1.67 -3.59
N HIS A 299 -0.42 0.91 -4.67
CA HIS A 299 0.36 1.03 -5.89
C HIS A 299 -0.09 2.20 -6.78
N TRP A 300 0.77 2.55 -7.73
CA TRP A 300 0.35 3.30 -8.92
C TRP A 300 -0.69 2.54 -9.74
N THR A 301 -1.38 3.22 -10.66
CA THR A 301 -2.21 2.58 -11.68
C THR A 301 -1.35 2.10 -12.86
N ASP A 302 -2.00 1.45 -13.82
CA ASP A 302 -1.41 1.13 -15.12
C ASP A 302 -1.01 2.38 -15.94
N TYR A 303 -1.54 3.56 -15.59
CA TYR A 303 -1.19 4.85 -16.19
C TYR A 303 -0.02 5.54 -15.48
N GLY A 304 0.02 5.56 -14.14
CA GLY A 304 1.19 6.05 -13.39
C GLY A 304 2.46 5.25 -13.73
N ALA A 305 2.31 3.93 -13.85
CA ALA A 305 3.32 3.02 -14.36
C ALA A 305 3.75 3.33 -15.81
N PHE A 306 2.82 3.75 -16.67
CA PHE A 306 3.09 4.13 -18.06
C PHE A 306 3.85 5.46 -18.18
N ILE A 307 3.57 6.44 -17.33
CA ILE A 307 4.34 7.70 -17.26
C ILE A 307 5.80 7.41 -16.86
N ALA A 308 6.02 6.66 -15.77
CA ALA A 308 7.37 6.32 -15.32
C ALA A 308 8.16 5.47 -16.35
N TYR A 309 7.46 4.56 -17.03
CA TYR A 309 8.00 3.87 -18.20
C TYR A 309 8.41 4.83 -19.32
N THR A 310 7.60 5.85 -19.60
CA THR A 310 7.86 6.81 -20.68
C THR A 310 9.14 7.59 -20.41
N GLU A 311 9.33 8.12 -19.19
CA GLU A 311 10.54 8.88 -18.85
C GLU A 311 11.81 8.03 -18.82
N LEU A 312 11.75 6.82 -18.25
CA LEU A 312 12.89 5.90 -18.29
C LEU A 312 13.28 5.54 -19.73
N PHE A 313 12.30 5.26 -20.60
CA PHE A 313 12.59 4.86 -21.98
C PHE A 313 12.85 6.03 -22.93
N ASN A 314 12.44 7.26 -22.59
CA ASN A 314 12.96 8.48 -23.22
C ASN A 314 14.49 8.52 -23.03
N TYR A 315 14.95 8.47 -21.78
CA TYR A 315 16.38 8.48 -21.43
C TYR A 315 17.17 7.33 -22.09
N ILE A 316 16.71 6.08 -21.92
CA ILE A 316 17.36 4.90 -22.53
C ILE A 316 17.45 5.02 -24.06
N SER A 317 16.51 5.74 -24.70
CA SER A 317 16.50 5.87 -26.16
C SER A 317 17.59 6.75 -26.75
N GLU A 318 18.26 7.58 -25.95
CA GLU A 318 19.41 8.37 -26.39
C GLU A 318 20.56 7.47 -26.86
N ARG A 319 20.83 6.39 -26.10
CA ARG A 319 21.80 5.34 -26.45
C ARG A 319 21.19 4.24 -27.32
N PHE A 320 19.90 3.93 -27.13
CA PHE A 320 19.18 2.90 -27.88
C PHE A 320 17.92 3.43 -28.59
N PRO A 321 18.05 4.11 -29.75
CA PRO A 321 16.89 4.72 -30.43
C PRO A 321 15.77 3.72 -30.81
N SER A 322 16.08 2.42 -30.92
CA SER A 322 15.06 1.38 -31.15
C SER A 322 14.24 1.03 -29.89
N ALA A 323 14.62 1.54 -28.71
CA ALA A 323 13.99 1.31 -27.40
C ALA A 323 13.05 2.45 -26.92
N ALA A 324 12.95 3.56 -27.66
CA ALA A 324 12.04 4.69 -27.37
C ALA A 324 10.61 4.26 -26.96
N PRO A 325 9.95 4.97 -26.04
CA PRO A 325 8.73 4.47 -25.41
C PRO A 325 7.58 4.29 -26.42
N ARG A 326 6.78 3.25 -26.17
CA ARG A 326 5.50 3.05 -26.85
C ARG A 326 4.59 4.23 -26.55
N LYS A 327 3.93 4.77 -27.57
CA LYS A 327 3.02 5.91 -27.40
C LYS A 327 1.72 5.45 -26.76
N GLU A 328 1.05 6.32 -25.98
CA GLU A 328 -0.24 6.00 -25.34
C GLU A 328 -1.27 5.41 -26.34
N ILE A 329 -1.30 5.96 -27.56
CA ILE A 329 -2.19 5.50 -28.64
C ILE A 329 -1.96 4.04 -29.09
N GLU A 330 -0.79 3.44 -28.80
CA GLU A 330 -0.49 2.02 -29.00
C GLU A 330 -1.10 1.10 -27.91
N PHE A 331 -1.75 1.68 -26.89
CA PHE A 331 -2.47 0.97 -25.84
C PHE A 331 -3.96 1.32 -25.83
N ASN A 332 -4.77 0.40 -25.33
CA ASN A 332 -6.16 0.64 -24.92
C ASN A 332 -6.19 0.74 -23.40
N PHE A 333 -6.58 1.91 -22.87
CA PHE A 333 -6.87 2.09 -21.45
C PHE A 333 -8.35 1.76 -21.22
N LYS A 334 -8.62 0.51 -20.85
CA LYS A 334 -9.95 -0.04 -20.69
C LYS A 334 -10.50 0.31 -19.31
N GLY A 335 -11.51 1.18 -19.27
CA GLY A 335 -12.17 1.58 -18.03
C GLY A 335 -13.19 0.56 -17.55
N ASP A 336 -13.10 0.15 -16.28
CA ASP A 336 -14.03 -0.78 -15.62
C ASP A 336 -13.99 -0.57 -14.10
N TYR A 337 -14.92 -1.20 -13.38
CA TYR A 337 -14.91 -1.26 -11.91
C TYR A 337 -14.09 -2.47 -11.44
N TYR A 338 -12.99 -2.22 -10.75
CA TYR A 338 -12.10 -3.24 -10.22
C TYR A 338 -12.38 -3.52 -8.74
N ASN A 339 -12.09 -4.75 -8.30
CA ASN A 339 -12.07 -5.12 -6.89
C ASN A 339 -11.09 -4.24 -6.12
N GLY A 340 -11.48 -3.77 -4.93
CA GLY A 340 -10.66 -2.88 -4.10
C GLY A 340 -9.29 -3.47 -3.76
N GLY A 341 -8.29 -2.60 -3.70
CA GLY A 341 -6.88 -2.97 -3.53
C GLY A 341 -6.46 -3.49 -2.16
N ASP A 342 -5.15 -3.56 -1.94
CA ASP A 342 -4.52 -4.03 -0.70
C ASP A 342 -5.02 -3.30 0.56
N MET A 343 -5.23 -1.98 0.50
CA MET A 343 -5.72 -1.18 1.63
C MET A 343 -7.14 -1.58 2.05
N VAL A 344 -7.99 -2.01 1.11
CA VAL A 344 -9.34 -2.51 1.41
C VAL A 344 -9.27 -3.85 2.15
N TYR A 345 -8.32 -4.72 1.79
CA TYR A 345 -8.02 -5.93 2.55
C TYR A 345 -7.48 -5.61 3.97
N TYR A 346 -6.55 -4.65 4.09
CA TYR A 346 -6.00 -4.24 5.39
C TYR A 346 -7.02 -3.52 6.29
N MET A 347 -8.03 -2.86 5.72
CA MET A 347 -9.21 -2.40 6.46
C MET A 347 -10.23 -3.51 6.78
N MET A 348 -9.90 -4.78 6.50
CA MET A 348 -10.79 -5.94 6.68
C MET A 348 -12.13 -5.82 5.94
N MET A 349 -12.17 -5.04 4.86
CA MET A 349 -13.36 -4.83 4.03
C MET A 349 -13.41 -5.84 2.87
N ASN A 350 -14.61 -6.13 2.37
CA ASN A 350 -14.78 -7.07 1.25
C ASN A 350 -14.45 -6.39 -0.10
N GLN A 351 -13.30 -6.73 -0.67
CA GLN A 351 -12.78 -6.22 -1.95
C GLN A 351 -13.71 -6.46 -3.17
N ASN A 352 -14.74 -7.31 -3.05
CA ASN A 352 -15.72 -7.52 -4.14
C ASN A 352 -16.90 -6.52 -4.09
N ILE A 353 -17.14 -5.86 -2.95
CA ILE A 353 -18.20 -4.83 -2.81
C ILE A 353 -17.60 -3.43 -2.75
N VAL A 354 -16.50 -3.27 -2.01
CA VAL A 354 -15.68 -2.05 -2.03
C VAL A 354 -14.79 -2.12 -3.28
N ARG A 355 -15.21 -1.41 -4.32
CA ARG A 355 -14.61 -1.41 -5.66
C ARG A 355 -14.14 -0.01 -6.04
N GLU A 356 -13.38 0.10 -7.13
CA GLU A 356 -12.90 1.39 -7.66
C GLU A 356 -13.01 1.41 -9.19
N TYR A 357 -13.48 2.50 -9.77
CA TYR A 357 -13.39 2.71 -11.21
C TYR A 357 -12.00 3.24 -11.60
N ASN A 358 -11.36 2.54 -12.52
CA ASN A 358 -10.01 2.85 -12.98
C ASN A 358 -9.78 2.23 -14.38
N TYR A 359 -8.53 2.17 -14.87
CA TYR A 359 -8.21 1.76 -16.24
C TYR A 359 -7.11 0.69 -16.32
N TYR A 360 -7.40 -0.44 -16.97
CA TYR A 360 -6.42 -1.49 -17.32
C TYR A 360 -5.76 -1.19 -18.67
N ARG A 361 -4.44 -1.38 -18.76
CA ARG A 361 -3.66 -1.13 -20.00
C ARG A 361 -3.51 -2.41 -20.83
N GLU A 362 -4.16 -2.42 -21.99
CA GLU A 362 -4.09 -3.50 -23.00
C GLU A 362 -3.23 -3.04 -24.20
N PRO A 363 -2.15 -3.74 -24.59
CA PRO A 363 -1.42 -3.45 -25.83
C PRO A 363 -2.29 -3.66 -27.09
N LYS A 364 -2.26 -2.69 -28.02
CA LYS A 364 -2.86 -2.86 -29.37
C LYS A 364 -1.90 -3.53 -30.37
N PHE A 365 -0.76 -4.02 -29.89
CA PHE A 365 0.29 -4.69 -30.65
C PHE A 365 0.60 -6.07 -30.07
N ALA A 366 1.15 -6.97 -30.88
CA ALA A 366 1.57 -8.28 -30.42
C ALA A 366 2.83 -8.15 -29.54
N LEU A 367 2.69 -8.45 -28.24
CA LEU A 367 3.82 -8.75 -27.36
C LEU A 367 4.49 -10.08 -27.77
N ASN A 368 5.74 -10.26 -27.36
CA ASN A 368 6.39 -11.57 -27.36
C ASN A 368 5.56 -12.56 -26.50
N SER A 369 5.46 -13.82 -26.95
CA SER A 369 4.63 -14.86 -26.33
C SER A 369 4.93 -15.08 -24.84
N ASP A 370 6.20 -15.01 -24.48
CA ASP A 370 6.68 -15.41 -23.16
C ASP A 370 6.37 -14.29 -22.17
N ILE A 371 6.54 -13.03 -22.60
CA ILE A 371 6.08 -11.83 -21.87
C ILE A 371 4.55 -11.88 -21.69
N ALA A 372 3.81 -12.11 -22.78
CA ALA A 372 2.35 -12.17 -22.77
C ALA A 372 1.78 -13.33 -21.93
N SER A 373 2.57 -14.39 -21.68
CA SER A 373 2.16 -15.52 -20.85
C SER A 373 2.12 -15.20 -19.34
N VAL A 374 2.75 -14.10 -18.90
CA VAL A 374 2.81 -13.74 -17.48
C VAL A 374 1.66 -12.78 -17.13
N PRO A 375 0.67 -13.20 -16.32
CA PRO A 375 -0.36 -12.29 -15.85
C PRO A 375 0.26 -11.28 -14.87
N ARG A 376 0.11 -9.98 -15.16
CA ARG A 376 0.55 -8.89 -14.26
C ARG A 376 -0.24 -8.84 -12.95
N TYR A 377 -1.50 -9.29 -13.00
CA TYR A 377 -2.49 -9.16 -11.93
C TYR A 377 -3.17 -10.47 -11.57
N ARG A 378 -3.84 -10.51 -10.40
CA ARG A 378 -4.49 -11.72 -9.85
C ARG A 378 -5.71 -12.16 -10.64
N ALA A 379 -6.52 -11.23 -11.15
CA ALA A 379 -7.62 -11.52 -12.07
C ALA A 379 -7.92 -10.31 -12.96
N ALA A 380 -8.70 -10.52 -14.04
CA ALA A 380 -9.07 -9.46 -14.98
C ALA A 380 -9.88 -8.31 -14.34
N ASN A 381 -10.55 -8.56 -13.21
CA ASN A 381 -11.29 -7.58 -12.41
C ASN A 381 -10.60 -7.24 -11.07
N TYR A 382 -9.35 -7.68 -10.84
CA TYR A 382 -8.66 -7.51 -9.56
C TYR A 382 -7.18 -7.22 -9.81
N LEU A 383 -6.85 -5.93 -9.92
CA LEU A 383 -5.56 -5.43 -10.39
C LEU A 383 -4.51 -5.25 -9.28
N MET A 384 -4.63 -6.07 -8.22
CA MET A 384 -3.51 -6.32 -7.32
C MET A 384 -2.54 -7.32 -7.97
N TYR A 385 -1.23 -7.16 -7.73
CA TYR A 385 -0.20 -7.88 -8.50
C TYR A 385 -0.25 -9.40 -8.36
N SER A 386 0.18 -10.10 -9.41
CA SER A 386 0.23 -11.56 -9.46
C SER A 386 1.50 -12.13 -8.81
N GLU A 387 1.37 -13.29 -8.15
CA GLU A 387 2.53 -14.09 -7.73
C GLU A 387 3.43 -14.49 -8.92
N ALA A 388 2.89 -14.47 -10.14
CA ALA A 388 3.64 -14.73 -11.37
C ALA A 388 4.74 -13.69 -11.65
N THR A 389 4.66 -12.46 -11.14
CA THR A 389 5.69 -11.41 -11.31
C THR A 389 6.71 -11.33 -10.15
N VAL A 390 6.48 -12.09 -9.07
CA VAL A 390 7.33 -12.10 -7.86
C VAL A 390 8.65 -12.84 -8.08
N GLN A 391 8.63 -13.91 -8.88
CA GLN A 391 9.79 -14.77 -9.13
C GLN A 391 10.84 -14.11 -10.04
N GLU A 392 12.07 -14.62 -9.93
CA GLU A 392 13.15 -14.32 -10.87
C GLU A 392 12.84 -14.88 -12.26
N ARG A 393 13.04 -14.09 -13.32
CA ARG A 393 12.75 -14.47 -14.71
C ARG A 393 13.63 -13.71 -15.69
N VAL A 394 14.06 -14.38 -16.76
CA VAL A 394 14.73 -13.76 -17.90
C VAL A 394 13.83 -13.84 -19.13
N PHE A 395 13.61 -12.72 -19.81
CA PHE A 395 13.01 -12.66 -21.13
C PHE A 395 14.09 -12.43 -22.20
N ASN A 396 13.91 -13.04 -23.37
CA ASN A 396 14.78 -12.85 -24.53
C ASN A 396 13.90 -12.55 -25.75
N THR A 397 13.89 -11.30 -26.20
CA THR A 397 13.05 -10.85 -27.33
C THR A 397 13.77 -10.95 -28.67
N ASN A 398 15.09 -11.22 -28.66
CA ASN A 398 15.96 -11.40 -29.83
C ASN A 398 16.01 -10.16 -30.77
N ARG A 399 15.83 -8.97 -30.19
CA ARG A 399 15.84 -7.68 -30.90
C ARG A 399 17.10 -6.90 -30.51
N SER A 400 18.25 -7.30 -31.06
CA SER A 400 19.60 -6.81 -30.74
C SER A 400 19.91 -5.32 -31.01
N LYS A 401 18.88 -4.49 -31.22
CA LYS A 401 18.95 -3.02 -31.20
C LYS A 401 18.33 -2.40 -29.94
N LEU A 402 17.79 -3.25 -29.06
CA LEU A 402 17.30 -2.90 -27.73
C LEU A 402 18.40 -3.20 -26.70
N PRO A 403 18.44 -2.50 -25.55
CA PRO A 403 19.39 -2.76 -24.49
C PRO A 403 19.15 -4.10 -23.80
N ASP A 404 20.20 -4.65 -23.18
CA ASP A 404 20.07 -5.72 -22.20
C ASP A 404 19.86 -5.13 -20.80
N LEU A 405 18.77 -5.53 -20.13
CA LEU A 405 18.27 -4.91 -18.89
C LEU A 405 18.36 -5.84 -17.69
N TYR A 406 18.82 -5.33 -16.54
CA TYR A 406 18.84 -6.06 -15.26
C TYR A 406 18.04 -5.27 -14.20
N ILE A 407 16.88 -5.78 -13.81
CA ILE A 407 15.88 -5.07 -13.00
C ILE A 407 15.84 -5.61 -11.57
N MET A 408 16.29 -4.79 -10.62
CA MET A 408 15.99 -4.95 -9.19
C MET A 408 14.72 -4.15 -8.87
N ARG A 409 13.71 -4.78 -8.25
CA ARG A 409 12.43 -4.08 -7.98
C ARG A 409 11.62 -4.60 -6.81
N ASP A 410 10.68 -3.77 -6.40
CA ASP A 410 9.53 -4.14 -5.56
C ASP A 410 8.26 -4.45 -6.37
N SER A 411 7.10 -4.43 -5.70
CA SER A 411 5.78 -4.72 -6.25
C SER A 411 5.23 -3.68 -7.24
N PHE A 412 5.72 -2.42 -7.22
CA PHE A 412 5.37 -1.43 -8.26
C PHE A 412 5.81 -1.95 -9.64
N GLY A 413 6.94 -2.66 -9.68
CA GLY A 413 7.47 -3.30 -10.88
C GLY A 413 6.58 -4.36 -11.55
N ALA A 414 5.45 -4.77 -10.93
CA ALA A 414 4.47 -5.64 -11.59
C ALA A 414 3.66 -4.93 -12.68
N HIS A 415 3.39 -3.63 -12.54
CA HIS A 415 2.58 -2.87 -13.51
C HIS A 415 3.34 -2.63 -14.81
N ILE A 416 4.65 -2.33 -14.72
CA ILE A 416 5.57 -2.10 -15.85
C ILE A 416 6.14 -3.39 -16.49
N TYR A 417 5.79 -4.55 -15.95
CA TYR A 417 6.48 -5.83 -16.19
C TYR A 417 6.47 -6.31 -17.66
N ASP A 418 5.42 -5.99 -18.40
CA ASP A 418 5.28 -6.29 -19.83
C ASP A 418 6.00 -5.27 -20.72
N ILE A 419 5.84 -3.97 -20.42
CA ILE A 419 6.33 -2.88 -21.25
C ILE A 419 7.84 -2.65 -21.12
N PHE A 420 8.45 -2.88 -19.96
CA PHE A 420 9.92 -2.89 -19.84
C PHE A 420 10.51 -4.04 -20.66
N ALA A 421 9.94 -5.24 -20.58
CA ALA A 421 10.39 -6.40 -21.35
C ALA A 421 10.14 -6.23 -22.87
N ASP A 422 9.10 -5.50 -23.31
CA ASP A 422 8.95 -5.15 -24.73
C ASP A 422 9.99 -4.13 -25.23
N ARG A 423 10.72 -3.43 -24.35
CA ARG A 423 11.80 -2.51 -24.77
C ARG A 423 13.21 -3.02 -24.46
N GLY A 424 13.38 -4.18 -23.83
CA GLY A 424 14.66 -4.88 -23.73
C GLY A 424 14.90 -5.92 -24.83
N ASN A 425 16.18 -6.17 -25.16
CA ASN A 425 16.61 -7.33 -25.94
C ASN A 425 16.57 -8.57 -25.02
N THR A 426 17.38 -8.53 -23.97
CA THR A 426 17.28 -9.37 -22.77
C THR A 426 16.66 -8.54 -21.64
N THR A 427 15.87 -9.15 -20.76
CA THR A 427 15.40 -8.50 -19.52
C THR A 427 15.41 -9.49 -18.37
N VAL A 428 16.31 -9.28 -17.43
CA VAL A 428 16.48 -10.05 -16.20
C VAL A 428 15.70 -9.37 -15.08
N TYR A 429 14.59 -9.94 -14.66
CA TYR A 429 13.91 -9.56 -13.41
C TYR A 429 14.43 -10.45 -12.29
N LYS A 430 14.98 -9.87 -11.22
CA LYS A 430 15.39 -10.62 -10.02
C LYS A 430 14.18 -11.20 -9.25
N GLY A 431 14.41 -11.90 -8.13
CA GLY A 431 13.36 -12.03 -7.12
C GLY A 431 12.80 -10.65 -6.72
N MET A 432 11.49 -10.50 -6.53
CA MET A 432 10.90 -9.25 -6.01
C MET A 432 11.43 -8.99 -4.60
N TRP A 433 11.68 -7.73 -4.25
CA TRP A 433 12.35 -7.29 -3.02
C TRP A 433 13.84 -7.67 -2.91
N ASN A 434 14.41 -8.42 -3.86
CA ASN A 434 15.84 -8.70 -3.89
C ASN A 434 16.62 -7.55 -4.53
N PHE A 435 17.13 -6.66 -3.68
CA PHE A 435 18.01 -5.54 -4.05
C PHE A 435 19.51 -5.86 -3.89
N THR A 436 19.88 -7.14 -3.76
CA THR A 436 21.26 -7.55 -3.49
C THR A 436 22.17 -7.26 -4.70
N TYR A 437 23.15 -6.38 -4.51
CA TYR A 437 24.13 -6.05 -5.53
C TYR A 437 25.20 -7.13 -5.68
N ASN A 438 24.95 -8.10 -6.57
CA ASN A 438 25.85 -9.21 -6.87
C ASN A 438 26.60 -8.99 -8.19
N LEU A 439 27.79 -8.37 -8.12
CA LEU A 439 28.58 -8.04 -9.32
C LEU A 439 28.96 -9.27 -10.16
N ASN A 440 29.21 -10.43 -9.54
CA ASN A 440 29.55 -11.65 -10.28
C ASN A 440 28.38 -12.17 -11.12
N GLU A 441 27.15 -12.01 -10.63
CA GLU A 441 25.93 -12.37 -11.36
C GLU A 441 25.61 -11.33 -12.44
N ILE A 442 25.71 -10.03 -12.12
CA ILE A 442 25.57 -8.95 -13.11
C ILE A 442 26.55 -9.15 -14.28
N LYS A 443 27.78 -9.58 -14.00
CA LYS A 443 28.81 -9.90 -15.02
C LYS A 443 28.52 -11.15 -15.85
N SER A 444 27.63 -12.05 -15.44
CA SER A 444 27.21 -13.18 -16.30
C SER A 444 26.17 -12.75 -17.33
N TYR A 445 25.36 -11.73 -17.02
CA TYR A 445 24.37 -11.14 -17.93
C TYR A 445 24.91 -9.99 -18.80
N GLN A 446 25.93 -9.26 -18.34
CA GLN A 446 26.53 -8.11 -19.04
C GLN A 446 25.51 -7.05 -19.51
N PRO A 447 24.58 -6.59 -18.66
CA PRO A 447 23.51 -5.67 -19.07
C PRO A 447 24.05 -4.29 -19.46
N ASP A 448 23.34 -3.58 -20.33
CA ASP A 448 23.58 -2.15 -20.56
C ASP A 448 23.15 -1.31 -19.35
N TYR A 449 22.05 -1.70 -18.70
CA TYR A 449 21.44 -0.97 -17.58
C TYR A 449 21.07 -1.89 -16.41
N ILE A 450 21.53 -1.52 -15.22
CA ILE A 450 21.04 -2.03 -13.93
C ILE A 450 19.99 -1.01 -13.45
N ILE A 451 18.73 -1.39 -13.42
CA ILE A 451 17.61 -0.49 -13.09
C ILE A 451 17.01 -0.90 -11.75
N TYR A 452 16.99 0.04 -10.81
CA TYR A 452 16.28 -0.06 -9.54
C TYR A 452 14.92 0.61 -9.65
N VAL A 453 13.83 -0.15 -9.47
CA VAL A 453 12.46 0.39 -9.40
C VAL A 453 11.88 0.12 -8.02
N MET A 454 11.63 1.15 -7.22
CA MET A 454 11.03 0.99 -5.90
C MET A 454 10.28 2.23 -5.42
N THR A 455 9.34 2.09 -4.49
CA THR A 455 8.63 3.23 -3.88
C THR A 455 9.40 3.90 -2.73
N GLU A 456 9.11 5.19 -2.49
CA GLU A 456 9.69 6.08 -1.48
C GLU A 456 9.80 5.46 -0.07
N TRP A 457 8.78 4.74 0.40
CA TRP A 457 8.79 4.09 1.73
C TRP A 457 9.75 2.88 1.82
N ASN A 458 10.33 2.47 0.69
CA ASN A 458 11.35 1.42 0.60
C ASN A 458 12.78 1.96 0.37
N ILE A 459 12.98 3.28 0.40
CA ILE A 459 14.31 3.94 0.36
C ILE A 459 15.34 3.31 1.31
N LYS A 460 14.92 2.76 2.45
CA LYS A 460 15.80 2.02 3.37
C LYS A 460 16.66 0.94 2.68
N ASN A 461 16.16 0.33 1.59
CA ASN A 461 16.88 -0.66 0.81
C ASN A 461 18.02 -0.03 -0.01
N VAL A 462 17.87 1.22 -0.46
CA VAL A 462 18.94 2.03 -1.08
C VAL A 462 20.00 2.42 -0.04
N LEU A 463 19.58 2.72 1.20
CA LEU A 463 20.51 3.05 2.29
C LEU A 463 21.34 1.83 2.72
N GLN A 464 20.69 0.68 2.89
CA GLN A 464 21.32 -0.55 3.39
C GLN A 464 22.07 -1.37 2.32
N GLY A 465 21.59 -1.37 1.06
CA GLY A 465 22.11 -2.18 -0.04
C GLY A 465 23.32 -1.59 -0.75
#